data_AF-A0A4S8IWP3-F1
#
_entry.id   AF-A0A4S8IWP3-F1
#
_cell.length_a   1.000
_cell.length_b   1.000
_cell.length_c   1.000
_cell.angle_alpha   90.00
_cell.angle_beta   90.00
_cell.angle_gamma   90.00
#
_symmetry.space_group_name_H-M   'P 1'
#
loop_
_entity.id
_entity.type
_entity.pdbx_description
1 polymer ?
#
loop_
_entity_poly.entity_id
_entity_poly.type
_entity_poly.pdbx_seq_one_letter_code
_entity_poly.pdbx_strand_id
1 'polypeptide(L)'
;MLGTFSPQKDPYTYELEEETTPAGYFARGSYSARTKVGVAMKPPPSSVSSSTQLLHPSFQFVDDDGKCYLDLSYYFEIRKEWPTPA
;
A
#
# COMPACT_ATOMS: atom_id res chain seq x y z
N MET A 1 -9.01 -8.09 -5.67
CA MET A 1 -10.29 -7.48 -5.22
C MET A 1 -10.73 -8.27 -3.99
N LEU A 2 -10.99 -7.62 -2.85
CA LEU A 2 -11.33 -8.30 -1.60
C LEU A 2 -12.78 -8.82 -1.58
N GLY A 3 -13.64 -8.29 -2.46
CA GLY A 3 -15.05 -8.66 -2.57
C GLY A 3 -15.99 -7.66 -1.89
N THR A 4 -17.27 -8.02 -1.79
CA THR A 4 -18.31 -7.24 -1.12
C THR A 4 -18.58 -7.82 0.25
N PHE A 5 -18.59 -6.97 1.29
CA PHE A 5 -18.81 -7.36 2.68
C PHE A 5 -20.12 -6.76 3.20
N SER A 6 -20.97 -7.59 3.82
CA SER A 6 -22.24 -7.14 4.40
C SER A 6 -22.02 -6.59 5.82
N PRO A 7 -22.92 -5.74 6.34
CA PRO A 7 -22.84 -5.32 7.74
C PRO A 7 -22.97 -6.51 8.69
N GLN A 8 -22.04 -6.63 9.64
CA GLN A 8 -22.10 -7.62 10.71
C GLN A 8 -21.48 -7.06 12.01
N LYS A 9 -21.78 -7.69 13.14
CA LYS A 9 -21.28 -7.26 14.46
C LYS A 9 -19.81 -7.62 14.67
N ASP A 10 -19.40 -8.79 14.22
CA ASP A 10 -18.04 -9.29 14.38
C ASP A 10 -17.15 -8.84 13.20
N PRO A 11 -15.84 -8.60 13.41
CA PRO A 11 -14.96 -8.16 12.33
C PRO A 11 -14.74 -9.26 11.28
N TYR A 12 -14.59 -8.87 10.01
CA TYR A 12 -14.13 -9.78 8.96
C TYR A 12 -12.62 -10.02 9.05
N THR A 13 -12.21 -11.27 8.85
CA THR A 13 -10.80 -11.64 8.66
C THR A 13 -10.58 -11.96 7.19
N TYR A 14 -9.56 -11.34 6.60
CA TYR A 14 -9.13 -11.62 5.23
C TYR A 14 -7.69 -12.12 5.26
N GLU A 15 -7.49 -13.33 4.77
CA GLU A 15 -6.16 -13.93 4.64
C GLU A 15 -5.63 -13.67 3.23
N LEU A 16 -4.45 -13.05 3.15
CA LEU A 16 -3.75 -12.84 1.90
C LEU A 16 -3.02 -14.13 1.53
N GLU A 17 -2.95 -14.39 0.22
CA GLU A 17 -2.08 -15.46 -0.31
C GLU A 17 -0.62 -15.19 0.07
N GLU A 18 0.13 -16.25 0.32
CA GLU A 18 1.56 -16.14 0.64
C GLU A 18 2.32 -15.56 -0.55
N GLU A 19 3.02 -14.44 -0.33
CA GLU A 19 3.89 -13.82 -1.33
C GLU A 19 5.36 -14.13 -1.01
N THR A 20 6.14 -14.47 -2.03
CA THR A 20 7.59 -14.67 -1.88
C THR A 20 8.32 -13.32 -1.82
N THR A 21 8.94 -13.02 -0.68
CA THR A 21 9.83 -11.85 -0.55
C THR A 21 11.05 -12.03 -1.45
N PRO A 22 11.40 -11.07 -2.32
CA PRO A 22 12.54 -11.21 -3.21
C PRO A 22 13.86 -11.30 -2.42
N ALA A 23 14.77 -12.13 -2.93
CA ALA A 23 16.07 -12.39 -2.28
C ALA A 23 17.23 -12.17 -3.25
N GLY A 24 18.43 -12.00 -2.69
CA GLY A 24 19.66 -11.74 -3.45
C GLY A 24 20.30 -10.41 -3.08
N TYR A 25 21.51 -10.16 -3.58
CA TYR A 25 22.29 -8.98 -3.18
C TYR A 25 21.60 -7.66 -3.56
N PHE A 26 20.98 -7.60 -4.74
CA PHE A 26 20.30 -6.40 -5.24
C PHE A 26 18.87 -6.21 -4.71
N ALA A 27 18.28 -7.23 -4.08
CA ALA A 27 16.95 -7.14 -3.48
C ALA A 27 16.99 -6.65 -2.02
N ARG A 28 18.18 -6.37 -1.47
CA ARG A 28 18.35 -5.88 -0.10
C ARG A 28 18.24 -4.37 -0.06
N GLY A 29 17.66 -3.87 1.02
CA GLY A 29 17.51 -2.44 1.26
C GLY A 29 16.09 -2.06 1.66
N SER A 30 15.83 -0.75 1.64
CA SER A 30 14.56 -0.18 2.07
C SER A 30 13.53 -0.17 0.95
N TYR A 31 12.36 -0.71 1.24
CA TYR A 31 11.21 -0.75 0.37
C TYR A 31 10.07 0.06 0.97
N SER A 32 9.21 0.54 0.08
CA SER A 32 7.95 1.17 0.43
C SER A 32 6.85 0.46 -0.35
N ALA A 33 5.75 0.11 0.31
CA ALA A 33 4.64 -0.53 -0.35
C ALA A 33 3.73 0.49 -1.02
N ARG A 34 3.25 0.15 -2.22
CA ARG A 34 2.27 0.92 -2.98
C ARG A 34 1.23 -0.03 -3.51
N THR A 35 -0.05 0.34 -3.43
CA THR A 35 -1.07 -0.32 -4.26
C THR A 35 -0.94 0.22 -5.67
N LYS A 36 -1.04 -0.65 -6.69
CA LYS A 36 -1.32 -0.19 -8.05
C LYS A 36 -2.77 0.27 -8.10
N VAL A 37 -3.04 1.48 -7.65
CA VAL A 37 -4.37 2.08 -7.73
C VAL A 37 -4.66 2.30 -9.21
N GLY A 38 -5.59 1.51 -9.78
CA GLY A 38 -6.10 1.69 -11.14
C GLY A 38 -6.94 2.95 -11.32
N VAL A 39 -7.13 3.74 -10.26
CA VAL A 39 -7.71 5.07 -10.34
C VAL A 39 -6.61 6.01 -10.80
N ALA A 40 -6.68 6.42 -12.07
CA ALA A 40 -5.98 7.59 -12.55
C ALA A 40 -6.33 8.74 -11.59
N MET A 41 -5.43 9.10 -10.69
CA MET A 41 -5.49 10.36 -9.97
C MET A 41 -5.64 11.43 -11.05
N LYS A 42 -6.86 11.92 -11.24
CA LYS A 42 -7.12 13.00 -12.18
C LYS A 42 -6.19 14.14 -11.77
N PRO A 43 -5.33 14.65 -12.66
CA PRO A 43 -4.38 15.68 -12.28
C PRO A 43 -5.16 16.88 -11.70
N PRO A 44 -4.63 17.52 -10.65
CA PRO A 44 -5.28 18.69 -10.06
C PRO A 44 -5.55 19.74 -11.14
N PRO A 45 -6.66 20.50 -11.07
CA PRO A 45 -6.91 21.59 -12.01
C PRO A 45 -5.70 22.52 -12.01
N SER A 46 -5.24 22.83 -13.22
CA SER A 46 -3.94 23.40 -13.60
C SER A 46 -3.63 24.80 -13.05
N SER A 47 -3.68 25.02 -11.73
CA SER A 47 -3.36 26.32 -11.11
C SER A 47 -2.60 26.28 -9.79
N VAL A 48 -2.15 25.13 -9.30
CA VAL A 48 -1.30 25.07 -8.10
C VAL A 48 0.18 24.99 -8.46
N SER A 49 0.90 26.03 -8.02
CA SER A 49 2.35 26.23 -8.10
C SER A 49 3.15 24.95 -7.90
N SER A 50 4.13 24.74 -8.80
CA SER A 50 5.17 23.71 -8.79
C SER A 50 5.99 23.72 -7.49
N SER A 51 5.43 23.19 -6.42
CA SER A 51 6.20 22.69 -5.29
C SER A 51 5.95 21.20 -5.27
N THR A 52 6.99 20.43 -5.58
CA THR A 52 7.01 18.97 -5.66
C THR A 52 6.41 18.38 -4.38
N GLN A 53 5.10 18.16 -4.35
CA GLN A 53 4.48 17.30 -3.36
C GLN A 53 4.95 15.89 -3.71
N LEU A 54 5.98 15.44 -3.01
CA LEU A 54 6.46 14.07 -3.06
C LEU A 54 5.30 13.18 -2.62
N LEU A 55 4.58 12.61 -3.58
CA LEU A 55 3.48 11.69 -3.30
C LEU A 55 4.09 10.48 -2.59
N HIS A 56 3.83 10.36 -1.28
CA HIS A 56 4.32 9.24 -0.51
C HIS A 56 3.71 7.94 -1.05
N PRO A 57 4.51 6.87 -1.21
CA PRO A 57 4.02 5.52 -1.46
C PRO A 57 2.89 5.17 -0.49
N SER A 58 1.69 4.87 -0.97
CA SER A 58 0.61 4.44 -0.08
C SER A 58 -0.20 3.28 -0.66
N PHE A 59 -0.63 2.41 0.25
CA PHE A 59 -1.49 1.26 0.02
C PHE A 59 -2.92 1.67 0.37
N GLN A 60 -3.84 1.56 -0.59
CA GLN A 60 -5.21 2.05 -0.44
C GLN A 60 -6.23 0.93 -0.61
N PHE A 61 -7.27 0.95 0.24
CA PHE A 61 -8.50 0.19 0.03
C PHE A 61 -9.59 1.13 -0.47
N VAL A 62 -10.02 0.91 -1.70
CA VAL A 62 -11.06 1.67 -2.40
C VAL A 62 -12.13 0.69 -2.87
N ASP A 63 -13.41 1.05 -2.71
CA ASP A 63 -14.52 0.28 -3.28
C ASP A 63 -14.80 0.67 -4.74
N ASP A 64 -15.77 0.01 -5.37
CA ASP A 64 -16.14 0.30 -6.76
C ASP A 64 -16.79 1.68 -6.95
N ASP A 65 -17.28 2.31 -5.88
CA ASP A 65 -17.83 3.68 -5.86
C ASP A 65 -16.74 4.77 -5.73
N GLY A 66 -15.46 4.36 -5.60
CA GLY A 66 -14.32 5.26 -5.46
C GLY A 66 -14.12 5.78 -4.04
N LYS A 67 -14.82 5.24 -3.05
CA LYS A 67 -14.65 5.63 -1.65
C LYS A 67 -13.43 4.93 -1.05
N CYS A 68 -12.50 5.72 -0.52
CA CYS A 68 -11.33 5.21 0.18
C CYS A 68 -11.68 4.92 1.65
N TYR A 69 -11.44 3.68 2.10
CA TYR A 69 -11.66 3.24 3.48
C TYR A 69 -10.37 3.15 4.29
N LEU A 70 -9.23 2.99 3.62
CA LEU A 70 -7.91 2.94 4.25
C LEU A 70 -6.87 3.50 3.31
N ASP A 71 -5.97 4.31 3.88
CA ASP A 71 -4.73 4.74 3.24
C ASP A 71 -3.58 4.48 4.21
N LEU A 72 -2.67 3.56 3.85
CA LEU A 72 -1.59 3.09 4.69
C LEU A 72 -0.25 3.26 3.97
N SER A 73 0.68 3.97 4.58
CA SER A 73 2.08 4.00 4.13
C SER A 73 2.92 3.16 5.07
N TYR A 74 3.55 2.10 4.57
CA TYR A 74 4.50 1.32 5.35
C TYR A 74 5.82 1.14 4.62
N TYR A 75 6.89 1.07 5.42
CA TYR A 75 8.26 0.86 4.99
C TYR A 75 8.76 -0.43 5.61
N PHE A 76 9.58 -1.16 4.87
CA PHE A 76 10.20 -2.38 5.34
C PHE A 76 11.60 -2.54 4.76
N GLU A 77 12.43 -3.33 5.41
CA GLU A 77 13.80 -3.59 4.96
C GLU A 77 13.96 -5.08 4.64
N ILE A 78 14.41 -5.38 3.43
CA ILE A 78 14.80 -6.75 3.07
C ILE A 78 16.23 -6.97 3.52
N ARG A 79 16.38 -7.84 4.51
CA ARG A 79 17.67 -8.20 5.13
C ARG A 79 18.00 -9.66 4.88
N LYS A 80 19.29 -9.99 4.96
CA LYS A 80 19.75 -11.38 4.99
C LYS A 80 19.53 -12.01 6.37
N GLU A 81 19.76 -11.25 7.42
CA GLU A 81 19.59 -11.68 8.80
C GLU A 81 18.43 -10.93 9.46
N TRP A 82 17.68 -11.67 10.29
CA TRP A 82 16.64 -11.09 11.13
C TRP A 82 17.25 -10.22 12.24
N PRO A 83 16.63 -9.07 12.58
CA PRO A 83 17.05 -8.32 13.75
C PRO A 83 16.82 -9.17 15.00
N THR A 84 17.88 -9.40 15.77
CA THR A 84 17.74 -10.01 17.10
C THR A 84 17.10 -8.98 18.03
N PRO A 85 16.04 -9.34 18.78
CA PRO A 85 15.54 -8.48 19.84
C PRO A 85 16.64 -8.25 20.87
N ALA A 86 16.75 -7.01 21.35
CA ALA A 86 17.72 -6.59 22.36
C ALA A 86 17.42 -7.16 23.74
#